data_AF-A0A521FGW1-F1
#
_entry.id   AF-A0A521FGW1-F1
#
_cell.length_a   1.000
_cell.length_b   1.000
_cell.length_c   1.000
_cell.angle_alpha   90.00
_cell.angle_beta   90.00
_cell.angle_gamma   90.00
#
_symmetry.space_group_name_H-M   'P 1'
#
loop_
_entity.id
_entity.type
_entity.pdbx_description
1 polymer ?
#
loop_
_entity_poly.entity_id
_entity_poly.type
_entity_poly.pdbx_seq_one_letter_code
_entity_poly.pdbx_strand_id
1 'polypeptide(L)'
;MEKQRRSFNKMLLVFTAILSVGLFAACGTDSGGGGEEELIPNQEGLYVYGSNTIAANVNDLTAKMNAATLDAGQGAGVENMTDVYGKFMYIGANSTIEFTYVEQEEGTTYGAPGGGSVDSASVVGNVPVADEVIHGTLTADSDPIEVTEEGLYYTYVDARDRENMLFILMPVKPEIIGDATPGQWAEGTAITETHVSVDSAVYEINDVELNGAAGYRYRFNNGWHAYQGPEVVTLSSLGVEDYATAWADSTGNYDIGYFLDNIPNHLTGLFTVKLKFNASSGEWSETKVKTGDSFNDYSDTEIGWFGNAYLVDGSEPSGQWESVHMVKTPEQSDLLYNWNWTVELIEGRSFVLRDPDGTIWITYGGAAKTGSAFDNEDIVKEDGQDNYYVNTPGTYNVTFTIDSETEGRILTIEPAE
;
A
#
# COMPACT_ATOMS: atom_id res chain seq x y z
N MET A 1 -12.81 56.41 -32.58
CA MET A 1 -13.81 57.25 -33.29
C MET A 1 -15.03 56.37 -33.48
N GLU A 2 -16.00 56.48 -32.57
CA GLU A 2 -17.18 57.36 -32.72
C GLU A 2 -18.14 56.85 -33.79
N LYS A 3 -19.47 56.79 -33.63
CA LYS A 3 -20.40 56.92 -32.49
C LYS A 3 -21.79 56.85 -33.14
N GLN A 4 -22.78 56.34 -32.38
CA GLN A 4 -24.20 56.77 -32.39
C GLN A 4 -25.06 56.47 -33.62
N ARG A 5 -26.34 56.07 -33.50
CA ARG A 5 -27.44 56.55 -32.64
C ARG A 5 -28.55 55.45 -32.64
N ARG A 6 -29.05 54.93 -31.50
CA ARG A 6 -30.27 55.35 -30.74
C ARG A 6 -31.50 55.63 -31.63
N SER A 7 -32.75 55.31 -31.29
CA SER A 7 -33.50 54.58 -30.24
C SER A 7 -35.00 54.86 -30.53
N PHE A 8 -35.93 54.20 -29.82
CA PHE A 8 -37.33 54.58 -29.44
C PHE A 8 -38.29 53.40 -29.71
N ASN A 9 -39.22 52.96 -28.87
CA ASN A 9 -39.53 53.08 -27.43
C ASN A 9 -40.85 52.31 -27.20
N LYS A 10 -41.17 52.03 -25.92
CA LYS A 10 -42.42 51.51 -25.29
C LYS A 10 -42.40 49.99 -25.00
N MET A 11 -42.13 49.48 -23.79
CA MET A 11 -42.72 49.71 -22.45
C MET A 11 -44.21 49.35 -22.38
N LEU A 12 -44.55 48.18 -21.82
CA LEU A 12 -45.47 48.11 -20.66
C LEU A 12 -45.38 46.75 -19.94
N LEU A 13 -45.13 46.87 -18.64
CA LEU A 13 -45.27 45.90 -17.55
C LEU A 13 -46.75 45.45 -17.39
N VAL A 14 -47.03 44.16 -17.17
CA VAL A 14 -48.14 43.75 -16.29
C VAL A 14 -47.74 42.46 -15.55
N PHE A 15 -47.41 42.64 -14.27
CA PHE A 15 -47.52 41.62 -13.23
C PHE A 15 -48.98 41.64 -12.75
N THR A 16 -49.68 40.49 -12.71
CA THR A 16 -50.83 40.30 -11.80
C THR A 16 -51.02 38.81 -11.50
N ALA A 17 -50.91 38.46 -10.23
CA ALA A 17 -51.29 37.17 -9.67
C ALA A 17 -52.80 37.14 -9.38
N ILE A 18 -53.48 36.03 -9.72
CA ILE A 18 -54.76 35.57 -9.13
C ILE A 18 -54.70 34.03 -9.14
N LEU A 19 -54.38 33.38 -8.03
CA LEU A 19 -55.31 32.86 -7.00
C LEU A 19 -56.15 31.64 -7.45
N SER A 20 -55.69 30.46 -7.00
CA SER A 20 -56.46 29.33 -6.46
C SER A 20 -57.81 28.93 -7.09
N VAL A 21 -57.80 27.80 -7.80
CA VAL A 21 -58.84 26.76 -7.81
C VAL A 21 -58.05 25.45 -7.66
N GLY A 22 -58.10 24.67 -6.59
CA GLY A 22 -59.28 24.28 -5.83
C GLY A 22 -59.92 23.05 -6.48
N LEU A 23 -59.19 21.92 -6.55
CA LEU A 23 -59.77 20.61 -6.85
C LEU A 23 -59.44 19.65 -5.70
N PHE A 24 -60.27 19.74 -4.66
CA PHE A 24 -60.56 18.61 -3.78
C PHE A 24 -61.87 17.96 -4.24
N ALA A 25 -61.79 16.69 -4.64
CA ALA A 25 -62.80 15.63 -4.46
C ALA A 25 -62.21 14.36 -5.14
N ALA A 26 -62.12 13.18 -4.52
CA ALA A 26 -62.94 12.63 -3.45
C ALA A 26 -62.18 11.61 -2.59
N CYS A 27 -62.60 11.51 -1.33
CA CYS A 27 -62.23 10.48 -0.36
C CYS A 27 -62.45 9.06 -0.90
N GLY A 28 -61.38 8.27 -0.93
CA GLY A 28 -61.44 6.88 -0.51
C GLY A 28 -60.82 6.80 0.88
N THR A 29 -61.64 6.64 1.90
CA THR A 29 -61.17 6.31 3.24
C THR A 29 -60.73 4.85 3.24
N ASP A 30 -59.43 4.61 3.18
CA ASP A 30 -58.85 3.40 3.75
C ASP A 30 -57.78 3.81 4.75
N SER A 31 -58.14 3.62 6.01
CA SER A 31 -57.27 3.72 7.17
C SER A 31 -56.35 2.50 7.20
N GLY A 32 -55.18 2.61 6.56
CA GLY A 32 -54.02 1.74 6.78
C GLY A 32 -52.85 2.63 7.18
N GLY A 33 -52.19 2.34 8.30
CA GLY A 33 -51.07 3.13 8.80
C GLY A 33 -49.96 3.20 7.75
N GLY A 34 -49.79 4.36 7.13
CA GLY A 34 -48.61 4.65 6.32
C GLY A 34 -47.43 4.78 7.26
N GLY A 35 -46.59 3.74 7.31
CA GLY A 35 -45.16 3.99 7.50
C GLY A 35 -44.72 4.95 6.39
N GLU A 36 -43.82 5.86 6.71
CA GLU A 36 -43.19 6.69 5.69
C GLU A 36 -42.67 5.75 4.58
N GLU A 37 -43.12 5.93 3.34
CA GLU A 37 -42.54 5.19 2.20
C GLU A 37 -41.06 5.58 2.16
N GLU A 38 -40.18 4.63 2.51
CA GLU A 38 -38.75 4.82 2.41
C GLU A 38 -38.41 5.04 0.92
N LEU A 39 -37.96 6.25 0.60
CA LEU A 39 -37.56 6.57 -0.76
C LEU A 39 -36.34 5.70 -1.11
N ILE A 40 -36.35 5.06 -2.26
CA ILE A 40 -35.19 4.33 -2.77
C ILE A 40 -34.33 5.25 -3.65
N PRO A 41 -33.00 5.06 -3.67
CA PRO A 41 -32.12 5.80 -4.56
C PRO A 41 -32.52 5.64 -6.03
N ASN A 42 -32.38 6.70 -6.81
CA ASN A 42 -32.69 6.71 -8.24
C ASN A 42 -31.52 6.25 -9.13
N GLN A 43 -30.41 5.80 -8.54
CA GLN A 43 -29.26 5.30 -9.28
C GLN A 43 -29.07 3.82 -9.01
N GLU A 44 -28.78 3.07 -10.07
CA GLU A 44 -28.41 1.67 -9.95
C GLU A 44 -27.11 1.49 -9.16
N GLY A 45 -27.01 0.35 -8.47
CA GLY A 45 -25.85 -0.08 -7.70
C GLY A 45 -26.19 -0.62 -6.33
N LEU A 46 -25.14 -0.90 -5.55
CA LEU A 46 -25.24 -1.38 -4.17
C LEU A 46 -25.02 -0.22 -3.17
N TYR A 47 -25.82 -0.22 -2.11
CA TYR A 47 -25.79 0.77 -1.05
C TYR A 47 -25.63 0.07 0.30
N VAL A 48 -24.81 0.63 1.20
CA VAL A 48 -24.64 0.17 2.58
C VAL A 48 -24.97 1.31 3.52
N TYR A 49 -25.80 1.05 4.53
CA TYR A 49 -26.28 2.05 5.48
C TYR A 49 -26.68 1.37 6.79
N GLY A 50 -26.87 2.17 7.84
CA GLY A 50 -27.17 1.62 9.14
C GLY A 50 -27.07 2.60 10.29
N SER A 51 -27.42 2.14 11.48
CA SER A 51 -27.33 2.92 12.71
C SER A 51 -25.88 3.26 13.05
N ASN A 52 -25.63 4.49 13.54
CA ASN A 52 -24.31 5.01 13.90
C ASN A 52 -23.21 4.81 12.84
N THR A 53 -23.56 4.85 11.56
CA THR A 53 -22.58 4.80 10.46
C THR A 53 -22.46 6.17 9.76
N ILE A 54 -21.56 6.24 8.78
CA ILE A 54 -21.45 7.40 7.86
C ILE A 54 -22.70 7.59 6.96
N ALA A 55 -23.56 6.59 6.85
CA ALA A 55 -24.78 6.62 6.03
C ALA A 55 -25.94 6.06 6.87
N ALA A 56 -26.74 6.94 7.46
CA ALA A 56 -27.83 6.52 8.33
C ALA A 56 -29.02 5.98 7.52
N ASN A 57 -29.17 6.39 6.25
CA ASN A 57 -30.26 5.98 5.38
C ASN A 57 -29.75 5.64 3.98
N VAL A 58 -30.52 4.81 3.26
CA VAL A 58 -30.18 4.37 1.89
C VAL A 58 -30.02 5.52 0.89
N ASN A 59 -30.69 6.65 1.11
CA ASN A 59 -30.63 7.84 0.25
C ASN A 59 -29.43 8.75 0.52
N ASP A 60 -28.65 8.48 1.57
CA ASP A 60 -27.47 9.28 1.84
C ASP A 60 -26.47 9.09 0.70
N LEU A 61 -25.86 10.18 0.22
CA LEU A 61 -24.84 10.08 -0.85
C LEU A 61 -23.66 9.19 -0.45
N THR A 62 -23.41 9.10 0.86
CA THR A 62 -22.40 8.24 1.48
C THR A 62 -22.84 6.78 1.61
N ALA A 63 -24.07 6.40 1.26
CA ALA A 63 -24.52 5.01 1.28
C ALA A 63 -24.01 4.20 0.07
N LYS A 64 -23.85 4.85 -1.09
CA LYS A 64 -23.46 4.15 -2.33
C LYS A 64 -22.08 3.51 -2.22
N MET A 65 -21.97 2.24 -2.56
CA MET A 65 -20.72 1.51 -2.64
C MET A 65 -20.07 1.72 -4.02
N ASN A 66 -18.74 1.68 -4.05
CA ASN A 66 -17.98 1.78 -5.28
C ASN A 66 -17.56 0.38 -5.75
N ALA A 67 -17.08 0.26 -6.98
CA ALA A 67 -16.34 -0.92 -7.39
C ALA A 67 -15.19 -1.18 -6.41
N ALA A 68 -15.00 -2.42 -5.99
CA ALA A 68 -13.94 -2.76 -5.05
C ALA A 68 -12.58 -2.39 -5.63
N THR A 69 -11.79 -1.60 -4.88
CA THR A 69 -10.41 -1.29 -5.25
C THR A 69 -9.49 -2.23 -4.48
N LEU A 70 -8.89 -3.16 -5.22
CA LEU A 70 -8.22 -4.33 -4.66
C LEU A 70 -6.72 -4.07 -4.40
N ASP A 71 -6.06 -3.27 -5.23
CA ASP A 71 -4.68 -2.79 -5.04
C ASP A 71 -4.51 -1.36 -5.56
N ALA A 72 -4.18 -0.41 -4.68
CA ALA A 72 -4.00 1.00 -5.07
C ALA A 72 -2.77 1.20 -5.99
N GLY A 73 -1.73 0.36 -5.88
CA GLY A 73 -0.50 0.44 -6.70
C GLY A 73 -0.67 -0.08 -8.13
N GLN A 74 -1.75 -0.82 -8.39
CA GLN A 74 -2.13 -1.30 -9.73
C GLN A 74 -3.10 -0.34 -10.44
N GLY A 75 -3.43 0.80 -9.81
CA GLY A 75 -4.54 1.66 -10.20
C GLY A 75 -5.89 0.93 -10.16
N ALA A 76 -6.95 1.52 -10.72
CA ALA A 76 -8.24 0.86 -10.94
C ALA A 76 -8.19 -0.25 -12.02
N GLY A 77 -7.05 -0.93 -12.15
CA GLY A 77 -6.55 -1.44 -13.40
C GLY A 77 -5.99 -2.86 -13.37
N VAL A 78 -6.54 -3.77 -12.55
CA VAL A 78 -6.45 -5.23 -12.84
C VAL A 78 -7.75 -6.00 -12.51
N GLU A 79 -8.58 -5.56 -11.57
CA GLU A 79 -9.71 -6.38 -11.09
C GLU A 79 -10.98 -5.58 -10.74
N ASN A 80 -11.43 -4.66 -11.62
CA ASN A 80 -12.84 -4.24 -11.57
C ASN A 80 -13.69 -5.43 -12.01
N MET A 81 -14.02 -6.31 -11.08
CA MET A 81 -14.99 -7.37 -11.31
C MET A 81 -16.36 -6.69 -11.31
N THR A 82 -17.09 -6.81 -12.43
CA THR A 82 -18.48 -6.36 -12.50
C THR A 82 -19.24 -6.98 -11.33
N ASP A 83 -20.04 -6.17 -10.64
CA ASP A 83 -20.82 -6.57 -9.46
C ASP A 83 -20.01 -7.00 -8.25
N VAL A 84 -18.79 -6.47 -8.10
CA VAL A 84 -18.03 -6.57 -6.86
C VAL A 84 -17.81 -5.17 -6.30
N TYR A 85 -18.23 -4.97 -5.06
CA TYR A 85 -18.30 -3.66 -4.41
C TYR A 85 -17.44 -3.60 -3.16
N GLY A 86 -16.83 -2.43 -2.91
CA GLY A 86 -15.96 -2.20 -1.76
C GLY A 86 -16.14 -0.81 -1.18
N LYS A 87 -16.04 -0.68 0.14
CA LYS A 87 -16.12 0.63 0.82
C LYS A 87 -15.47 0.62 2.19
N PHE A 88 -14.64 1.64 2.45
CA PHE A 88 -14.27 2.02 3.81
C PHE A 88 -15.41 2.80 4.47
N MET A 89 -15.83 2.39 5.66
CA MET A 89 -16.90 3.05 6.41
C MET A 89 -16.62 3.04 7.91
N TYR A 90 -16.92 4.16 8.56
CA TYR A 90 -17.02 4.21 10.01
C TYR A 90 -18.29 3.50 10.46
N ILE A 91 -18.16 2.68 11.50
CA ILE A 91 -19.27 2.04 12.19
C ILE A 91 -19.07 2.25 13.69
N GLY A 92 -20.05 2.87 14.35
CA GLY A 92 -20.06 3.02 15.80
C GLY A 92 -20.30 1.70 16.53
N ALA A 93 -20.04 1.67 17.84
CA ALA A 93 -20.31 0.48 18.63
C ALA A 93 -21.82 0.15 18.71
N ASN A 94 -22.15 -1.14 18.67
CA ASN A 94 -23.52 -1.67 18.72
C ASN A 94 -24.40 -1.10 17.59
N SER A 95 -23.88 -1.14 16.38
CA SER A 95 -24.55 -0.72 15.16
C SER A 95 -25.16 -1.90 14.42
N THR A 96 -26.11 -1.59 13.57
CA THR A 96 -26.71 -2.51 12.59
C THR A 96 -26.53 -1.94 11.20
N ILE A 97 -26.07 -2.76 10.25
CA ILE A 97 -25.95 -2.38 8.84
C ILE A 97 -26.76 -3.29 7.93
N GLU A 98 -27.24 -2.73 6.83
CA GLU A 98 -27.98 -3.43 5.78
C GLU A 98 -27.47 -2.98 4.41
N PHE A 99 -27.81 -3.77 3.39
CA PHE A 99 -27.49 -3.47 2.00
C PHE A 99 -28.75 -3.33 1.17
N THR A 100 -28.83 -2.33 0.32
CA THR A 100 -29.89 -2.25 -0.70
C THR A 100 -29.25 -2.30 -2.08
N TYR A 101 -29.70 -3.23 -2.91
CA TYR A 101 -29.35 -3.26 -4.31
C TYR A 101 -30.48 -2.63 -5.13
N VAL A 102 -30.12 -1.66 -5.97
CA VAL A 102 -31.06 -0.95 -6.84
C VAL A 102 -30.77 -1.31 -8.29
N GLU A 103 -31.79 -1.80 -9.00
CA GLU A 103 -31.76 -2.10 -10.42
C GLU A 103 -33.09 -1.68 -11.04
N GLN A 104 -33.07 -0.99 -12.19
CA GLN A 104 -34.29 -0.57 -12.91
C GLN A 104 -35.32 0.19 -12.03
N GLU A 105 -34.84 1.04 -11.11
CA GLU A 105 -35.66 1.80 -10.15
C GLU A 105 -36.41 0.96 -9.10
N GLU A 106 -36.06 -0.32 -8.94
CA GLU A 106 -36.52 -1.18 -7.85
C GLU A 106 -35.37 -1.45 -6.87
N GLY A 107 -35.63 -1.29 -5.56
CA GLY A 107 -34.68 -1.55 -4.50
C GLY A 107 -35.05 -2.81 -3.73
N THR A 108 -34.10 -3.73 -3.58
CA THR A 108 -34.24 -4.89 -2.66
C THR A 108 -33.26 -4.72 -1.50
N THR A 109 -33.76 -4.81 -0.27
CA THR A 109 -32.95 -4.73 0.95
C THR A 109 -32.56 -6.12 1.42
N TYR A 110 -31.30 -6.25 1.82
CA TYR A 110 -30.65 -7.48 2.23
C TYR A 110 -30.01 -7.29 3.60
N GLY A 111 -30.27 -8.27 4.45
CA GLY A 111 -29.52 -8.51 5.68
C GLY A 111 -28.74 -9.82 5.57
N ALA A 112 -28.37 -10.39 6.70
CA ALA A 112 -27.75 -11.70 6.78
C ALA A 112 -28.48 -12.57 7.80
N PRO A 113 -28.75 -13.86 7.53
CA PRO A 113 -29.39 -14.73 8.52
C PRO A 113 -28.66 -14.71 9.86
N GLY A 114 -29.36 -14.34 10.94
CA GLY A 114 -28.77 -14.21 12.28
C GLY A 114 -27.80 -13.05 12.47
N GLY A 115 -27.79 -12.07 11.55
CA GLY A 115 -26.92 -10.88 11.59
C GLY A 115 -25.49 -11.11 11.09
N GLY A 116 -25.24 -12.24 10.42
CA GLY A 116 -23.90 -12.63 9.96
C GLY A 116 -23.18 -13.51 10.97
N SER A 117 -21.96 -13.93 10.63
CA SER A 117 -21.10 -14.77 11.47
C SER A 117 -19.73 -14.14 11.63
N VAL A 118 -19.13 -14.30 12.81
CA VAL A 118 -17.74 -13.93 13.06
C VAL A 118 -16.88 -15.18 12.89
N ASP A 119 -15.87 -15.10 12.04
CA ASP A 119 -14.88 -16.16 11.87
C ASP A 119 -13.53 -15.55 11.47
N SER A 120 -12.45 -16.32 11.55
CA SER A 120 -11.17 -15.93 10.98
C SER A 120 -11.29 -15.80 9.46
N ALA A 121 -10.75 -14.73 8.90
CA ALA A 121 -10.63 -14.55 7.45
C ALA A 121 -9.95 -15.75 6.77
N SER A 122 -9.05 -16.44 7.49
CA SER A 122 -8.42 -17.65 6.99
C SER A 122 -9.36 -18.82 6.78
N VAL A 123 -10.43 -18.89 7.55
CA VAL A 123 -11.48 -19.90 7.41
C VAL A 123 -12.45 -19.50 6.31
N VAL A 124 -12.83 -18.22 6.27
CA VAL A 124 -13.82 -17.67 5.32
C VAL A 124 -13.33 -17.74 3.88
N GLY A 125 -12.09 -17.33 3.62
CA GLY A 125 -11.52 -17.28 2.26
C GLY A 125 -10.55 -18.40 1.94
N ASN A 126 -10.22 -19.26 2.90
CA ASN A 126 -9.07 -20.16 2.81
C ASN A 126 -7.75 -19.41 2.49
N VAL A 127 -7.58 -18.23 3.09
CA VAL A 127 -6.47 -17.29 2.87
C VAL A 127 -5.56 -17.19 4.10
N PRO A 128 -4.28 -16.80 3.99
CA PRO A 128 -3.42 -16.61 5.17
C PRO A 128 -3.68 -15.25 5.84
N VAL A 129 -4.92 -14.96 6.21
CA VAL A 129 -5.32 -13.75 6.96
C VAL A 129 -5.79 -14.15 8.34
N ALA A 130 -5.10 -13.69 9.37
CA ALA A 130 -5.35 -14.09 10.76
C ALA A 130 -6.43 -13.25 11.47
N ASP A 131 -6.92 -12.19 10.84
CA ASP A 131 -7.95 -11.32 11.43
C ASP A 131 -9.34 -11.96 11.44
N GLU A 132 -10.11 -11.68 12.49
CA GLU A 132 -11.54 -11.97 12.55
C GLU A 132 -12.34 -10.99 11.70
N VAL A 133 -13.35 -11.50 11.00
CA VAL A 133 -14.21 -10.75 10.10
C VAL A 133 -15.67 -11.14 10.33
N ILE A 134 -16.59 -10.20 10.05
CA ILE A 134 -18.02 -10.52 9.99
C ILE A 134 -18.35 -10.87 8.55
N HIS A 135 -18.97 -12.02 8.31
CA HIS A 135 -19.23 -12.50 6.96
C HIS A 135 -20.56 -13.25 6.86
N GLY A 136 -21.01 -13.49 5.64
CA GLY A 136 -22.18 -14.32 5.36
C GLY A 136 -22.73 -14.15 3.96
N THR A 137 -23.90 -14.75 3.73
CA THR A 137 -24.67 -14.58 2.49
C THR A 137 -25.77 -13.56 2.74
N LEU A 138 -25.81 -12.52 1.91
CA LEU A 138 -26.86 -11.52 1.91
C LEU A 138 -28.16 -12.13 1.39
N THR A 139 -29.22 -12.04 2.19
CA THR A 139 -30.54 -12.60 1.90
C THR A 139 -31.59 -11.51 2.04
N ALA A 140 -32.51 -11.43 1.08
CA ALA A 140 -33.57 -10.43 1.09
C ALA A 140 -34.40 -10.54 2.38
N ASP A 141 -34.77 -9.40 2.95
CA ASP A 141 -35.60 -9.28 4.16
C ASP A 141 -35.08 -10.07 5.39
N SER A 142 -33.76 -10.35 5.45
CA SER A 142 -33.12 -10.98 6.61
C SER A 142 -32.69 -9.98 7.67
N ASP A 143 -32.26 -10.49 8.83
CA ASP A 143 -31.81 -9.65 9.96
C ASP A 143 -30.65 -8.71 9.55
N PRO A 144 -30.65 -7.45 10.01
CA PRO A 144 -29.51 -6.56 9.87
C PRO A 144 -28.22 -7.16 10.43
N ILE A 145 -27.08 -6.80 9.84
CA ILE A 145 -25.76 -7.26 10.28
C ILE A 145 -25.34 -6.49 11.52
N GLU A 146 -25.01 -7.21 12.59
CA GLU A 146 -24.66 -6.64 13.90
C GLU A 146 -23.16 -6.34 13.99
N VAL A 147 -22.82 -5.13 14.43
CA VAL A 147 -21.42 -4.69 14.65
C VAL A 147 -21.27 -4.20 16.08
N THR A 148 -20.50 -4.92 16.88
CA THR A 148 -20.39 -4.65 18.33
C THR A 148 -19.34 -3.59 18.66
N GLU A 149 -18.23 -3.57 17.94
CA GLU A 149 -17.10 -2.67 18.20
C GLU A 149 -17.17 -1.43 17.30
N GLU A 150 -16.69 -0.30 17.83
CA GLU A 150 -16.51 0.91 17.03
C GLU A 150 -15.21 0.79 16.23
N GLY A 151 -15.20 1.28 15.00
CA GLY A 151 -13.98 1.32 14.20
C GLY A 151 -14.21 1.76 12.76
N LEU A 152 -13.10 1.85 12.02
CA LEU A 152 -13.13 1.87 10.57
C LEU A 152 -13.19 0.43 10.05
N TYR A 153 -14.12 0.16 9.15
CA TYR A 153 -14.28 -1.12 8.51
C TYR A 153 -14.13 -1.00 7.00
N TYR A 154 -13.63 -2.04 6.36
CA TYR A 154 -13.78 -2.24 4.93
C TYR A 154 -14.85 -3.29 4.70
N THR A 155 -15.92 -2.90 4.02
CA THR A 155 -16.94 -3.84 3.54
C THR A 155 -16.64 -4.22 2.10
N TYR A 156 -16.74 -5.51 1.83
CA TYR A 156 -16.63 -6.14 0.52
C TYR A 156 -17.91 -6.92 0.24
N VAL A 157 -18.46 -6.78 -0.96
CA VAL A 157 -19.63 -7.55 -1.41
C VAL A 157 -19.39 -8.09 -2.81
N ASP A 158 -19.49 -9.41 -2.95
CA ASP A 158 -19.58 -10.09 -4.25
C ASP A 158 -21.06 -10.30 -4.59
N ALA A 159 -21.53 -9.51 -5.54
CA ALA A 159 -22.91 -9.51 -5.99
C ALA A 159 -23.09 -10.16 -7.38
N ARG A 160 -22.08 -10.88 -7.88
CA ARG A 160 -22.14 -11.56 -9.19
C ARG A 160 -23.20 -12.66 -9.24
N ASP A 161 -23.44 -13.34 -8.11
CA ASP A 161 -24.57 -14.24 -7.92
C ASP A 161 -25.60 -13.57 -7.02
N ARG A 162 -26.69 -13.07 -7.62
CA ARG A 162 -27.75 -12.33 -6.91
C ARG A 162 -28.54 -13.15 -5.91
N GLU A 163 -28.56 -14.47 -6.09
CA GLU A 163 -29.24 -15.37 -5.16
C GLU A 163 -28.34 -15.76 -3.97
N ASN A 164 -27.02 -15.60 -4.12
CA ASN A 164 -26.02 -15.98 -3.12
C ASN A 164 -24.94 -14.89 -2.94
N MET A 165 -25.36 -13.62 -2.83
CA MET A 165 -24.41 -12.52 -2.67
C MET A 165 -23.61 -12.69 -1.38
N LEU A 166 -22.29 -12.64 -1.46
CA LEU A 166 -21.41 -12.80 -0.30
C LEU A 166 -20.99 -11.43 0.21
N PHE A 167 -21.01 -11.25 1.53
CA PHE A 167 -20.42 -10.07 2.15
C PHE A 167 -19.34 -10.43 3.16
N ILE A 168 -18.38 -9.53 3.30
CA ILE A 168 -17.36 -9.55 4.32
C ILE A 168 -17.20 -8.14 4.84
N LEU A 169 -17.16 -7.98 6.15
CA LEU A 169 -16.92 -6.75 6.87
C LEU A 169 -15.70 -6.95 7.77
N MET A 170 -14.63 -6.20 7.48
CA MET A 170 -13.32 -6.39 8.10
C MET A 170 -12.92 -5.14 8.86
N PRO A 171 -12.56 -5.24 10.15
CA PRO A 171 -11.94 -4.13 10.86
C PRO A 171 -10.63 -3.72 10.18
N VAL A 172 -10.38 -2.42 10.03
CA VAL A 172 -9.14 -1.91 9.44
C VAL A 172 -8.08 -1.82 10.52
N LYS A 173 -7.04 -2.66 10.41
CA LYS A 173 -5.92 -2.76 11.35
C LYS A 173 -4.60 -2.59 10.58
N PRO A 174 -4.16 -1.35 10.35
CA PRO A 174 -2.98 -1.10 9.56
C PRO A 174 -1.70 -1.57 10.26
N GLU A 175 -0.79 -2.13 9.47
CA GLU A 175 0.55 -2.55 9.86
C GLU A 175 1.57 -2.01 8.85
N ILE A 176 2.80 -1.74 9.30
CA ILE A 176 3.94 -1.44 8.43
C ILE A 176 4.69 -2.74 8.14
N ILE A 177 4.94 -3.05 6.87
CA ILE A 177 5.61 -4.28 6.45
C ILE A 177 6.56 -4.02 5.28
N GLY A 178 7.69 -4.71 5.22
CA GLY A 178 8.64 -4.65 4.11
C GLY A 178 10.08 -4.56 4.56
N ASP A 179 11.04 -4.54 3.63
CA ASP A 179 12.47 -4.60 3.92
C ASP A 179 12.97 -3.51 4.88
N ALA A 180 12.23 -2.38 4.96
CA ALA A 180 12.54 -1.32 5.90
C ALA A 180 12.21 -1.68 7.37
N THR A 181 11.38 -2.69 7.65
CA THR A 181 10.93 -3.03 9.02
C THR A 181 11.71 -4.22 9.60
N PRO A 182 11.79 -4.38 10.94
CA PRO A 182 12.47 -5.52 11.56
C PRO A 182 11.91 -6.89 11.16
N GLY A 183 10.58 -6.99 10.99
CA GLY A 183 9.88 -8.20 10.56
C GLY A 183 9.91 -8.46 9.06
N GLN A 184 10.51 -7.53 8.28
CA GLN A 184 10.57 -7.57 6.82
C GLN A 184 9.19 -7.85 6.20
N TRP A 185 9.12 -8.75 5.21
CA TRP A 185 7.89 -9.21 4.57
C TRP A 185 7.20 -10.37 5.30
N ALA A 186 7.77 -10.84 6.41
CA ALA A 186 7.25 -11.97 7.16
C ALA A 186 6.29 -11.55 8.28
N GLU A 187 6.59 -10.44 8.96
CA GLU A 187 5.85 -9.96 10.13
C GLU A 187 5.58 -8.44 10.04
N GLY A 188 4.32 -8.06 10.20
CA GLY A 188 3.89 -6.65 10.18
C GLY A 188 4.07 -5.97 11.53
N THR A 189 4.41 -4.69 11.51
CA THR A 189 4.47 -3.84 12.71
C THR A 189 3.15 -3.08 12.86
N ALA A 190 2.32 -3.47 13.83
CA ALA A 190 0.97 -2.92 14.00
C ALA A 190 0.95 -1.43 14.36
N ILE A 191 0.03 -0.68 13.74
CA ILE A 191 -0.21 0.74 14.02
C ILE A 191 -1.51 0.88 14.82
N THR A 192 -1.47 1.65 15.90
CA THR A 192 -2.60 1.75 16.83
C THR A 192 -3.63 2.76 16.33
N GLU A 193 -4.92 2.41 16.35
CA GLU A 193 -5.99 3.37 16.14
C GLU A 193 -6.03 4.38 17.30
N THR A 194 -5.91 5.66 16.98
CA THR A 194 -5.91 6.75 17.98
C THR A 194 -7.17 7.60 17.90
N HIS A 195 -7.84 7.59 16.76
CA HIS A 195 -9.09 8.31 16.55
C HIS A 195 -9.86 7.68 15.40
N VAL A 196 -11.18 7.59 15.55
CA VAL A 196 -12.11 7.20 14.50
C VAL A 196 -13.39 8.00 14.64
N SER A 197 -14.00 8.34 13.50
CA SER A 197 -15.25 9.09 13.39
C SER A 197 -15.86 8.90 12.00
N VAL A 198 -17.08 9.40 11.81
CA VAL A 198 -17.74 9.45 10.48
C VAL A 198 -16.92 10.16 9.40
N ASP A 199 -16.04 11.09 9.78
CA ASP A 199 -15.29 11.92 8.83
C ASP A 199 -13.88 11.37 8.54
N SER A 200 -13.28 10.65 9.50
CA SER A 200 -11.89 10.18 9.39
C SER A 200 -11.51 9.10 10.40
N ALA A 201 -10.46 8.36 10.08
CA ALA A 201 -9.74 7.49 10.99
C ALA A 201 -8.25 7.86 11.03
N VAL A 202 -7.62 7.69 12.17
CA VAL A 202 -6.21 8.04 12.42
C VAL A 202 -5.54 6.92 13.18
N TYR A 203 -4.45 6.41 12.61
CA TYR A 203 -3.59 5.41 13.19
C TYR A 203 -2.22 6.01 13.43
N GLU A 204 -1.63 5.74 14.59
CA GLU A 204 -0.34 6.30 14.99
C GLU A 204 0.53 5.22 15.65
N ILE A 205 1.82 5.23 15.32
CA ILE A 205 2.86 4.49 16.00
C ILE A 205 4.04 5.43 16.25
N ASN A 206 4.63 5.31 17.43
CA ASN A 206 5.80 6.08 17.83
C ASN A 206 7.02 5.17 17.92
N ASP A 207 8.19 5.75 17.67
CA ASP A 207 9.48 5.08 17.78
C ASP A 207 9.56 3.76 17.01
N VAL A 208 8.95 3.70 15.81
CA VAL A 208 9.12 2.55 14.92
C VAL A 208 10.51 2.59 14.28
N GLU A 209 11.24 1.48 14.40
CA GLU A 209 12.52 1.28 13.73
C GLU A 209 12.28 1.05 12.24
N LEU A 210 12.86 1.91 11.40
CA LEU A 210 12.88 1.75 9.95
C LEU A 210 14.31 1.85 9.43
N ASN A 211 14.70 0.91 8.56
CA ASN A 211 15.96 0.91 7.83
C ASN A 211 15.87 1.82 6.61
N GLY A 212 16.94 2.56 6.32
CA GLY A 212 17.13 3.29 5.08
C GLY A 212 17.31 2.34 3.88
N ALA A 213 17.53 2.91 2.69
CA ALA A 213 17.77 2.16 1.47
C ALA A 213 16.75 1.04 1.19
N ALA A 214 15.51 1.17 1.67
CA ALA A 214 14.55 0.07 1.71
C ALA A 214 13.11 0.52 1.44
N GLY A 215 12.24 -0.42 1.06
CA GLY A 215 10.82 -0.20 0.83
C GLY A 215 9.94 -0.80 1.92
N TYR A 216 8.77 -0.21 2.15
CA TYR A 216 7.70 -0.78 2.97
C TYR A 216 6.32 -0.54 2.36
N ARG A 217 5.27 -1.13 2.93
CA ARG A 217 3.86 -0.89 2.59
C ARG A 217 3.03 -0.78 3.87
N TYR A 218 1.85 -0.18 3.77
CA TYR A 218 0.83 -0.30 4.80
C TYR A 218 -0.12 -1.43 4.44
N ARG A 219 -0.23 -2.44 5.28
CA ARG A 219 -1.16 -3.56 5.12
C ARG A 219 -2.32 -3.37 6.08
N PHE A 220 -3.58 -3.45 5.63
CA PHE A 220 -4.74 -3.12 6.47
C PHE A 220 -5.27 -4.27 7.34
N ASN A 221 -4.59 -5.41 7.29
CA ASN A 221 -4.87 -6.64 8.03
C ASN A 221 -3.59 -7.45 8.22
N ASN A 222 -3.64 -8.43 9.12
CA ASN A 222 -2.57 -9.39 9.29
C ASN A 222 -2.69 -10.56 8.29
N GLY A 223 -2.31 -10.30 7.03
CA GLY A 223 -2.23 -11.31 5.99
C GLY A 223 -2.09 -10.72 4.58
N TRP A 224 -1.67 -11.54 3.62
CA TRP A 224 -1.57 -11.11 2.23
C TRP A 224 -2.92 -11.16 1.51
N HIS A 225 -3.10 -10.28 0.52
CA HIS A 225 -4.27 -10.30 -0.35
C HIS A 225 -4.43 -11.66 -1.04
N ALA A 226 -5.67 -12.09 -1.27
CA ALA A 226 -5.95 -13.20 -2.16
C ALA A 226 -7.14 -12.89 -3.06
N TYR A 227 -6.91 -13.01 -4.37
CA TYR A 227 -7.87 -12.70 -5.42
C TYR A 227 -8.45 -13.95 -6.10
N GLN A 228 -8.39 -15.13 -5.44
CA GLN A 228 -8.74 -16.38 -6.10
C GLN A 228 -10.22 -16.75 -5.91
N GLY A 229 -10.98 -16.71 -7.00
CA GLY A 229 -12.32 -17.33 -7.08
C GLY A 229 -13.47 -16.46 -6.54
N PRO A 230 -14.61 -17.06 -6.18
CA PRO A 230 -15.72 -16.37 -5.51
C PRO A 230 -15.48 -16.14 -4.01
N GLU A 231 -14.38 -16.68 -3.46
CA GLU A 231 -14.00 -16.62 -2.05
C GLU A 231 -13.07 -15.41 -1.76
N VAL A 232 -13.36 -14.27 -2.41
CA VAL A 232 -12.50 -13.08 -2.36
C VAL A 232 -12.58 -12.43 -0.98
N VAL A 233 -11.50 -12.55 -0.21
CA VAL A 233 -11.29 -11.80 1.04
C VAL A 233 -10.16 -10.82 0.78
N THR A 234 -10.48 -9.55 0.55
CA THR A 234 -9.47 -8.55 0.20
C THR A 234 -9.42 -7.41 1.18
N LEU A 235 -8.24 -7.21 1.75
CA LEU A 235 -7.79 -5.93 2.25
C LEU A 235 -6.50 -5.60 1.52
N SER A 236 -6.51 -4.43 0.89
CA SER A 236 -5.44 -3.92 0.06
C SER A 236 -4.20 -3.58 0.89
N SER A 237 -3.07 -3.39 0.23
CA SER A 237 -1.89 -2.75 0.83
C SER A 237 -1.63 -1.41 0.15
N LEU A 238 -1.44 -0.35 0.92
CA LEU A 238 -1.02 0.93 0.36
C LEU A 238 0.47 0.91 0.04
N GLY A 239 0.72 1.47 -1.13
CA GLY A 239 2.01 1.65 -1.74
C GLY A 239 2.10 3.03 -2.40
N VAL A 240 3.07 3.23 -3.26
CA VAL A 240 3.12 4.39 -4.17
C VAL A 240 2.83 3.95 -5.60
N GLU A 241 2.31 4.86 -6.43
CA GLU A 241 2.01 4.58 -7.84
C GLU A 241 3.27 4.27 -8.66
N ASP A 242 4.36 4.99 -8.38
CA ASP A 242 5.64 4.80 -9.05
C ASP A 242 6.78 4.97 -8.04
N TYR A 243 7.42 3.85 -7.69
CA TYR A 243 8.52 3.80 -6.74
C TYR A 243 9.73 4.59 -7.21
N ALA A 244 10.05 4.54 -8.51
CA ALA A 244 11.22 5.22 -9.05
C ALA A 244 11.03 6.74 -8.96
N THR A 245 9.83 7.23 -9.27
CA THR A 245 9.49 8.64 -9.09
C THR A 245 9.50 9.03 -7.61
N ALA A 246 8.87 8.25 -6.74
CA ALA A 246 8.87 8.50 -5.29
C ALA A 246 10.29 8.49 -4.69
N TRP A 247 11.18 7.64 -5.22
CA TRP A 247 12.58 7.60 -4.84
C TRP A 247 13.37 8.81 -5.34
N ALA A 248 13.20 9.19 -6.62
CA ALA A 248 13.96 10.25 -7.29
C ALA A 248 13.65 11.65 -6.75
N ASP A 249 12.46 11.87 -6.18
CA ASP A 249 12.10 13.12 -5.51
C ASP A 249 12.79 13.29 -4.14
N SER A 250 13.59 12.30 -3.71
CA SER A 250 14.47 12.37 -2.54
C SER A 250 15.93 12.58 -2.95
N THR A 251 16.71 13.28 -2.13
CA THR A 251 18.12 13.61 -2.41
C THR A 251 19.03 12.38 -2.27
N GLY A 252 19.02 11.46 -3.24
CA GLY A 252 19.92 10.32 -3.27
C GLY A 252 19.58 9.31 -4.37
N ASN A 253 20.35 9.31 -5.46
CA ASN A 253 20.27 8.25 -6.46
C ASN A 253 20.79 6.95 -5.86
N TYR A 254 19.89 6.02 -5.54
CA TYR A 254 20.24 4.64 -5.26
C TYR A 254 19.36 3.75 -6.13
N ASP A 255 19.95 3.20 -7.18
CA ASP A 255 19.37 2.13 -7.98
C ASP A 255 19.55 0.83 -7.18
N ILE A 256 18.66 0.61 -6.21
CA ILE A 256 18.55 -0.65 -5.49
C ILE A 256 17.43 -1.37 -6.23
N GLY A 257 17.79 -2.35 -7.05
CA GLY A 257 16.95 -2.99 -8.08
C GLY A 257 15.65 -3.66 -7.61
N TYR A 258 14.75 -2.90 -6.99
CA TYR A 258 13.45 -3.33 -6.47
C TYR A 258 12.36 -2.47 -7.12
N PHE A 259 11.70 -3.07 -8.10
CA PHE A 259 10.62 -2.48 -8.89
C PHE A 259 9.26 -2.95 -8.38
N LEU A 260 8.87 -2.48 -7.19
CA LEU A 260 7.54 -2.71 -6.62
C LEU A 260 6.95 -1.37 -6.19
N ASP A 261 5.62 -1.28 -6.16
CA ASP A 261 4.77 -0.21 -5.66
C ASP A 261 4.94 0.09 -4.15
N ASN A 262 6.15 -0.01 -3.60
CA ASN A 262 6.45 0.20 -2.19
C ASN A 262 6.56 1.69 -1.83
N ILE A 263 6.59 2.03 -0.55
CA ILE A 263 6.92 3.36 -0.06
C ILE A 263 8.42 3.36 0.28
N PRO A 264 9.22 4.27 -0.32
CA PRO A 264 10.64 4.32 -0.04
C PRO A 264 10.94 4.89 1.35
N ASN A 265 11.92 4.30 2.01
CA ASN A 265 12.51 4.81 3.24
C ASN A 265 13.99 5.09 3.03
N HIS A 266 14.38 6.36 3.15
CA HIS A 266 15.73 6.82 2.81
C HIS A 266 16.69 6.85 4.00
N LEU A 267 16.15 7.01 5.21
CA LEU A 267 16.93 7.18 6.42
C LEU A 267 16.61 6.08 7.40
N THR A 268 17.65 5.57 8.03
CA THR A 268 17.58 4.68 9.17
C THR A 268 17.30 5.48 10.44
N GLY A 269 16.45 4.92 11.30
CA GLY A 269 16.23 5.42 12.65
C GLY A 269 14.87 5.10 13.22
N LEU A 270 14.50 5.87 14.25
CA LEU A 270 13.20 5.80 14.90
C LEU A 270 12.28 6.85 14.28
N PHE A 271 11.04 6.45 13.98
CA PHE A 271 10.05 7.31 13.37
C PHE A 271 8.75 7.33 14.17
N THR A 272 8.09 8.49 14.17
CA THR A 272 6.65 8.57 14.41
C THR A 272 5.96 8.54 13.06
N VAL A 273 5.05 7.58 12.89
CA VAL A 273 4.24 7.40 11.69
C VAL A 273 2.79 7.61 12.04
N LYS A 274 2.12 8.43 11.23
CA LYS A 274 0.70 8.72 11.33
C LYS A 274 0.03 8.46 9.99
N LEU A 275 -0.93 7.56 9.98
CA LEU A 275 -1.75 7.24 8.82
C LEU A 275 -3.16 7.76 9.04
N LYS A 276 -3.68 8.58 8.12
CA LYS A 276 -5.01 9.18 8.21
C LYS A 276 -5.85 8.86 6.98
N PHE A 277 -7.04 8.30 7.22
CA PHE A 277 -8.09 8.13 6.23
C PHE A 277 -9.03 9.34 6.24
N ASN A 278 -9.40 9.84 5.07
CA ASN A 278 -10.41 10.88 4.90
C ASN A 278 -11.66 10.30 4.23
N ALA A 279 -12.77 10.23 4.96
CA ALA A 279 -13.99 9.58 4.45
C ALA A 279 -14.65 10.35 3.29
N SER A 280 -14.44 11.66 3.19
CA SER A 280 -15.02 12.47 2.11
C SER A 280 -14.37 12.25 0.75
N SER A 281 -13.06 11.96 0.72
CA SER A 281 -12.33 11.64 -0.52
C SER A 281 -12.09 10.15 -0.71
N GLY A 282 -12.15 9.35 0.36
CA GLY A 282 -11.74 7.95 0.34
C GLY A 282 -10.21 7.77 0.31
N GLU A 283 -9.45 8.84 0.52
CA GLU A 283 -7.99 8.83 0.40
C GLU A 283 -7.30 8.62 1.75
N TRP A 284 -6.12 8.01 1.67
CA TRP A 284 -5.19 7.86 2.77
C TRP A 284 -4.04 8.85 2.64
N SER A 285 -3.56 9.35 3.78
CA SER A 285 -2.41 10.25 3.87
C SER A 285 -1.47 9.80 4.96
N GLU A 286 -0.17 9.86 4.67
CA GLU A 286 0.90 9.57 5.62
C GLU A 286 1.51 10.87 6.14
N THR A 287 1.85 10.90 7.42
CA THR A 287 2.87 11.79 7.96
C THR A 287 3.91 10.94 8.69
N LYS A 288 5.15 11.02 8.25
CA LYS A 288 6.29 10.31 8.82
C LYS A 288 7.37 11.29 9.25
N VAL A 289 7.81 11.20 10.50
CA VAL A 289 8.82 12.10 11.08
C VAL A 289 9.88 11.25 11.80
N LYS A 290 11.16 11.46 11.48
CA LYS A 290 12.27 10.86 12.23
C LYS A 290 12.32 11.48 13.62
N THR A 291 12.21 10.67 14.67
CA THR A 291 12.19 11.09 16.08
C THR A 291 13.46 10.74 16.84
N GLY A 292 14.26 9.80 16.31
CA GLY A 292 15.52 9.39 16.93
C GLY A 292 16.39 8.56 16.00
N ASP A 293 17.56 8.19 16.51
CA ASP A 293 18.55 7.37 15.82
C ASP A 293 18.48 5.92 16.33
N SER A 294 18.51 4.96 15.41
CA SER A 294 18.61 3.52 15.66
C SER A 294 19.31 2.89 14.46
N PHE A 295 20.64 3.01 14.42
CA PHE A 295 21.45 2.60 13.27
C PHE A 295 21.93 1.16 13.42
N ASN A 296 22.04 0.45 12.30
CA ASN A 296 22.66 -0.86 12.27
C ASN A 296 24.17 -0.74 12.53
N ASP A 297 24.70 -1.65 13.35
CA ASP A 297 26.13 -1.75 13.60
C ASP A 297 26.76 -2.87 12.75
N TYR A 298 27.64 -2.48 11.84
CA TYR A 298 28.36 -3.39 10.95
C TYR A 298 29.80 -3.67 11.39
N SER A 299 30.19 -3.27 12.61
CA SER A 299 31.59 -3.38 13.09
C SER A 299 32.16 -4.79 13.00
N ASP A 300 31.31 -5.80 13.21
CA ASP A 300 31.66 -7.22 13.18
C ASP A 300 31.29 -7.90 11.85
N THR A 301 30.75 -7.17 10.88
CA THR A 301 30.29 -7.74 9.60
C THR A 301 31.47 -8.10 8.71
N GLU A 302 31.61 -9.39 8.42
CA GLU A 302 32.64 -9.92 7.54
C GLU A 302 32.18 -9.90 6.08
N ILE A 303 32.90 -9.19 5.21
CA ILE A 303 32.69 -9.19 3.76
C ILE A 303 33.98 -9.64 3.08
N GLY A 304 33.83 -10.41 2.00
CA GLY A 304 34.94 -10.82 1.15
C GLY A 304 34.54 -10.97 -0.30
N TRP A 305 35.46 -11.54 -1.06
CA TRP A 305 35.37 -11.71 -2.50
C TRP A 305 34.82 -13.09 -2.83
N PHE A 306 33.86 -13.15 -3.77
CA PHE A 306 33.28 -14.39 -4.25
C PHE A 306 33.22 -14.37 -5.77
N GLY A 307 33.70 -15.44 -6.40
CA GLY A 307 33.81 -15.52 -7.86
C GLY A 307 35.14 -16.11 -8.31
N ASN A 308 35.51 -15.83 -9.56
CA ASN A 308 36.75 -16.32 -10.18
C ASN A 308 37.64 -15.23 -10.77
N ALA A 309 37.29 -13.96 -10.57
CA ALA A 309 37.96 -12.82 -11.21
C ALA A 309 39.15 -12.23 -10.47
N TYR A 310 39.66 -12.87 -9.40
CA TYR A 310 40.69 -12.29 -8.57
C TYR A 310 41.76 -13.30 -8.15
N LEU A 311 42.93 -12.78 -7.79
CA LEU A 311 44.02 -13.53 -7.19
C LEU A 311 44.14 -13.27 -5.69
N VAL A 312 44.58 -14.29 -4.96
CA VAL A 312 45.01 -14.21 -3.56
C VAL A 312 46.49 -14.53 -3.51
N ASP A 313 47.29 -13.57 -3.03
CA ASP A 313 48.76 -13.64 -2.98
C ASP A 313 49.40 -14.03 -4.33
N GLY A 314 48.86 -13.49 -5.44
CA GLY A 314 49.34 -13.74 -6.80
C GLY A 314 48.96 -15.10 -7.38
N SER A 315 48.01 -15.81 -6.76
CA SER A 315 47.53 -17.11 -7.23
C SER A 315 46.01 -17.20 -7.25
N GLU A 316 45.47 -17.98 -8.19
CA GLU A 316 44.02 -18.26 -8.20
C GLU A 316 43.63 -19.06 -6.95
N PRO A 317 42.69 -18.58 -6.13
CA PRO A 317 42.27 -19.32 -4.96
C PRO A 317 41.55 -20.61 -5.35
N SER A 318 41.71 -21.67 -4.56
CA SER A 318 40.91 -22.89 -4.72
C SER A 318 39.47 -22.65 -4.26
N GLY A 319 38.48 -23.25 -4.94
CA GLY A 319 37.07 -23.10 -4.56
C GLY A 319 36.42 -21.82 -5.09
N GLN A 320 36.83 -21.37 -6.28
CA GLN A 320 36.14 -20.29 -6.99
C GLN A 320 34.66 -20.63 -7.16
N TRP A 321 33.77 -19.69 -6.80
CA TRP A 321 32.32 -19.90 -6.71
C TRP A 321 31.86 -20.93 -5.65
N GLU A 322 32.74 -21.39 -4.77
CA GLU A 322 32.43 -22.30 -3.65
C GLU A 322 32.69 -21.65 -2.29
N SER A 323 33.68 -20.75 -2.20
CA SER A 323 34.05 -20.07 -0.95
C SER A 323 34.31 -18.57 -1.13
N VAL A 324 34.13 -17.83 -0.04
CA VAL A 324 34.46 -16.41 0.06
C VAL A 324 35.91 -16.26 0.51
N HIS A 325 36.65 -15.37 -0.15
CA HIS A 325 38.08 -15.14 0.07
C HIS A 325 38.36 -13.69 0.47
N MET A 326 39.58 -13.42 0.97
CA MET A 326 40.02 -12.06 1.37
C MET A 326 39.03 -11.37 2.33
N VAL A 327 38.44 -12.14 3.25
CA VAL A 327 37.43 -11.68 4.20
C VAL A 327 38.02 -10.64 5.15
N LYS A 328 37.29 -9.55 5.38
CA LYS A 328 37.66 -8.47 6.31
C LYS A 328 36.42 -7.98 7.08
N THR A 329 36.66 -7.44 8.26
CA THR A 329 35.74 -6.53 8.96
C THR A 329 36.00 -5.08 8.52
N PRO A 330 35.02 -4.17 8.65
CA PRO A 330 35.19 -2.80 8.20
C PRO A 330 36.05 -1.97 9.16
N GLU A 331 36.62 -0.91 8.63
CA GLU A 331 37.08 0.24 9.40
C GLU A 331 35.91 1.23 9.53
N GLN A 332 35.46 1.47 10.76
CA GLN A 332 34.39 2.43 11.05
C GLN A 332 34.95 3.86 11.16
N SER A 333 34.30 4.79 10.45
CA SER A 333 34.50 6.23 10.59
C SER A 333 33.13 6.90 10.69
N ASP A 334 32.77 7.35 11.89
CA ASP A 334 31.42 7.83 12.21
C ASP A 334 30.35 6.77 11.86
N LEU A 335 29.47 7.05 10.90
CA LEU A 335 28.41 6.14 10.44
C LEU A 335 28.81 5.34 9.18
N LEU A 336 30.05 5.51 8.71
CA LEU A 336 30.56 4.82 7.53
C LEU A 336 31.38 3.60 7.93
N TYR A 337 31.01 2.44 7.39
CA TYR A 337 31.72 1.18 7.57
C TYR A 337 32.42 0.83 6.25
N ASN A 338 33.75 0.78 6.26
CA ASN A 338 34.55 0.69 5.04
C ASN A 338 35.38 -0.60 5.00
N TRP A 339 35.18 -1.41 3.97
CA TRP A 339 36.04 -2.55 3.67
C TRP A 339 36.98 -2.18 2.52
N ASN A 340 38.28 -2.28 2.77
CA ASN A 340 39.32 -1.86 1.82
C ASN A 340 40.15 -3.06 1.35
N TRP A 341 40.38 -3.19 0.05
CA TRP A 341 41.26 -4.18 -0.55
C TRP A 341 42.15 -3.56 -1.62
N THR A 342 43.32 -4.16 -1.81
CA THR A 342 44.08 -4.04 -3.05
C THR A 342 44.11 -5.43 -3.66
N VAL A 343 43.54 -5.58 -4.86
CA VAL A 343 43.27 -6.88 -5.47
C VAL A 343 43.75 -6.89 -6.91
N GLU A 344 44.30 -8.02 -7.35
CA GLU A 344 44.61 -8.25 -8.76
C GLU A 344 43.42 -8.95 -9.43
N LEU A 345 42.87 -8.30 -10.45
CA LEU A 345 41.70 -8.75 -11.19
C LEU A 345 42.07 -9.33 -12.56
N ILE A 346 41.36 -10.39 -12.93
CA ILE A 346 41.60 -11.21 -14.11
C ILE A 346 40.54 -10.90 -15.17
N GLU A 347 40.98 -10.53 -16.36
CA GLU A 347 40.13 -10.26 -17.52
C GLU A 347 39.20 -11.44 -17.85
N GLY A 348 37.98 -11.12 -18.25
CA GLY A 348 37.04 -12.08 -18.81
C GLY A 348 36.31 -12.91 -17.75
N ARG A 349 36.33 -12.48 -16.50
CA ARG A 349 35.83 -13.22 -15.33
C ARG A 349 34.97 -12.32 -14.44
N SER A 350 34.22 -12.97 -13.54
CA SER A 350 33.20 -12.29 -12.75
C SER A 350 33.41 -12.44 -11.25
N PHE A 351 32.96 -11.44 -10.50
CA PHE A 351 32.96 -11.44 -9.04
C PHE A 351 31.73 -10.72 -8.48
N VAL A 352 31.48 -10.98 -7.21
CA VAL A 352 30.61 -10.21 -6.31
C VAL A 352 31.33 -10.09 -4.97
N LEU A 353 30.90 -9.15 -4.13
CA LEU A 353 31.27 -9.16 -2.72
C LEU A 353 30.14 -9.80 -1.92
N ARG A 354 30.47 -10.55 -0.88
CA ARG A 354 29.48 -11.14 0.03
C ARG A 354 30.10 -11.54 1.36
N ASP A 355 29.24 -11.80 2.33
CA ASP A 355 29.60 -12.45 3.58
C ASP A 355 29.81 -13.97 3.42
N PRO A 356 30.59 -14.59 4.32
CA PRO A 356 30.88 -16.03 4.28
C PRO A 356 29.63 -16.93 4.37
N ASP A 357 28.61 -16.53 5.11
CA ASP A 357 27.36 -17.29 5.28
C ASP A 357 26.37 -17.08 4.12
N GLY A 358 26.53 -16.01 3.34
CA GLY A 358 25.73 -15.73 2.15
C GLY A 358 24.44 -14.99 2.40
N THR A 359 24.31 -14.28 3.52
CA THR A 359 23.14 -13.46 3.80
C THR A 359 23.21 -12.12 3.07
N ILE A 360 24.41 -11.57 2.86
CA ILE A 360 24.64 -10.30 2.19
C ILE A 360 25.29 -10.55 0.83
N TRP A 361 24.64 -10.09 -0.24
CA TRP A 361 25.20 -10.09 -1.59
C TRP A 361 25.30 -8.67 -2.11
N ILE A 362 26.50 -8.31 -2.57
CA ILE A 362 26.78 -7.03 -3.22
C ILE A 362 27.06 -7.35 -4.69
N THR A 363 25.98 -7.35 -5.45
CA THR A 363 25.96 -7.56 -6.90
C THR A 363 26.14 -6.22 -7.64
N TYR A 364 26.21 -6.24 -8.98
CA TYR A 364 26.38 -5.04 -9.79
C TYR A 364 25.24 -4.01 -9.59
N GLY A 365 24.00 -4.48 -9.46
CA GLY A 365 22.84 -3.66 -9.10
C GLY A 365 22.69 -3.42 -7.60
N GLY A 366 23.49 -4.06 -6.75
CA GLY A 366 23.35 -4.02 -5.29
C GLY A 366 24.11 -2.89 -4.59
N ALA A 367 24.83 -2.05 -5.34
CA ALA A 367 25.57 -0.90 -4.81
C ALA A 367 25.68 0.23 -5.83
N ALA A 368 25.74 1.47 -5.34
CA ALA A 368 26.18 2.61 -6.14
C ALA A 368 27.65 2.40 -6.55
N LYS A 369 27.97 2.69 -7.81
CA LYS A 369 29.28 2.43 -8.41
C LYS A 369 30.01 3.75 -8.58
N THR A 370 31.23 3.84 -8.07
CA THR A 370 32.05 5.05 -8.16
C THR A 370 33.51 4.70 -8.45
N GLY A 371 34.23 5.63 -9.07
CA GLY A 371 35.66 5.48 -9.36
C GLY A 371 35.96 5.14 -10.82
N SER A 372 37.20 5.39 -11.21
CA SER A 372 37.59 5.42 -12.63
C SER A 372 37.47 4.06 -13.34
N ALA A 373 37.52 2.94 -12.61
CA ALA A 373 37.35 1.63 -13.22
C ALA A 373 35.93 1.40 -13.78
N PHE A 374 34.91 2.04 -13.20
CA PHE A 374 33.56 2.02 -13.77
C PHE A 374 33.41 3.05 -14.90
N ASP A 375 33.96 4.26 -14.72
CA ASP A 375 33.89 5.32 -15.72
C ASP A 375 34.59 4.94 -17.04
N ASN A 376 35.67 4.15 -16.95
CA ASN A 376 36.43 3.67 -18.10
C ASN A 376 35.92 2.35 -18.68
N GLU A 377 34.84 1.79 -18.13
CA GLU A 377 34.33 0.46 -18.49
C GLU A 377 35.35 -0.68 -18.28
N ASP A 378 36.28 -0.52 -17.35
CA ASP A 378 37.23 -1.58 -16.94
C ASP A 378 36.51 -2.67 -16.14
N ILE A 379 35.49 -2.28 -15.37
CA ILE A 379 34.55 -3.15 -14.67
C ILE A 379 33.13 -2.82 -15.13
N VAL A 380 32.41 -3.81 -15.64
CA VAL A 380 31.06 -3.67 -16.21
C VAL A 380 30.12 -4.71 -15.64
N LYS A 381 28.83 -4.63 -16.01
CA LYS A 381 27.86 -5.67 -15.66
C LYS A 381 28.09 -6.91 -16.52
N GLU A 382 28.09 -8.10 -15.92
CA GLU A 382 28.11 -9.36 -16.68
C GLU A 382 26.81 -9.55 -17.49
N ASP A 383 26.94 -9.99 -18.74
CA ASP A 383 25.77 -10.28 -19.57
C ASP A 383 24.93 -11.42 -18.99
N GLY A 384 23.64 -11.15 -18.76
CA GLY A 384 22.67 -12.14 -18.30
C GLY A 384 22.79 -12.54 -16.82
N GLN A 385 23.70 -11.90 -16.07
CA GLN A 385 23.85 -12.05 -14.63
C GLN A 385 23.93 -10.66 -13.98
N ASP A 386 23.87 -10.59 -12.66
CA ASP A 386 24.08 -9.32 -11.94
C ASP A 386 25.47 -9.27 -11.29
N ASN A 387 26.47 -9.91 -11.89
CA ASN A 387 27.84 -9.88 -11.35
C ASN A 387 28.64 -8.70 -11.90
N TYR A 388 29.70 -8.32 -11.20
CA TYR A 388 30.75 -7.48 -11.75
C TYR A 388 31.62 -8.31 -12.69
N TYR A 389 31.85 -7.81 -13.90
CA TYR A 389 32.67 -8.44 -14.92
C TYR A 389 33.92 -7.60 -15.19
N VAL A 390 35.08 -8.25 -15.20
CA VAL A 390 36.36 -7.60 -15.43
C VAL A 390 36.64 -7.54 -16.93
N ASN A 391 36.53 -6.35 -17.51
CA ASN A 391 36.85 -6.07 -18.91
C ASN A 391 38.33 -5.73 -19.10
N THR A 392 38.95 -5.07 -18.12
CA THR A 392 40.39 -4.75 -18.14
C THR A 392 41.08 -5.39 -16.92
N PRO A 393 42.09 -6.26 -17.11
CA PRO A 393 42.82 -6.85 -15.99
C PRO A 393 43.75 -5.82 -15.34
N GLY A 394 44.12 -6.04 -14.08
CA GLY A 394 45.05 -5.17 -13.39
C GLY A 394 44.95 -5.25 -11.88
N THR A 395 45.78 -4.49 -11.19
CA THR A 395 45.65 -4.29 -9.74
C THR A 395 44.74 -3.10 -9.48
N TYR A 396 43.78 -3.26 -8.59
CA TYR A 396 42.79 -2.24 -8.23
C TYR A 396 42.75 -2.04 -6.71
N ASN A 397 42.57 -0.79 -6.29
CA ASN A 397 42.13 -0.44 -4.95
C ASN A 397 40.60 -0.44 -4.93
N VAL A 398 40.03 -1.21 -4.01
CA VAL A 398 38.60 -1.44 -3.91
C VAL A 398 38.14 -1.06 -2.51
N THR A 399 37.16 -0.18 -2.42
CA THR A 399 36.51 0.21 -1.17
C THR A 399 35.02 -0.07 -1.28
N PHE A 400 34.52 -0.93 -0.42
CA PHE A 400 33.08 -1.08 -0.21
C PHE A 400 32.69 -0.30 1.05
N THR A 401 31.62 0.48 0.98
CA THR A 401 31.13 1.29 2.08
C THR A 401 29.64 1.02 2.31
N ILE A 402 29.28 0.85 3.59
CA ILE A 402 27.90 0.95 4.06
C ILE A 402 27.81 2.19 4.95
N ASP A 403 26.86 3.07 4.65
CA ASP A 403 26.46 4.18 5.51
C ASP A 403 25.28 3.75 6.37
N SER A 404 25.45 3.61 7.69
CA SER A 404 24.37 3.13 8.58
C SER A 404 23.25 4.16 8.80
N GLU A 405 23.44 5.44 8.40
CA GLU A 405 22.36 6.42 8.40
C GLU A 405 21.39 6.21 7.25
N THR A 406 21.91 5.89 6.07
CA THR A 406 21.10 5.78 4.84
C THR A 406 20.89 4.34 4.39
N GLU A 407 21.63 3.39 4.96
CA GLU A 407 21.85 2.02 4.46
C GLU A 407 22.40 1.99 3.02
N GLY A 408 22.91 3.13 2.55
CA GLY A 408 23.49 3.30 1.23
C GLY A 408 24.73 2.43 1.08
N ARG A 409 24.74 1.62 0.02
CA ARG A 409 25.87 0.77 -0.36
C ARG A 409 26.63 1.39 -1.51
N ILE A 410 27.94 1.59 -1.34
CA ILE A 410 28.80 2.17 -2.37
C ILE A 410 29.99 1.25 -2.60
N LEU A 411 30.25 0.91 -3.86
CA LEU A 411 31.46 0.24 -4.29
C LEU A 411 32.31 1.22 -5.10
N THR A 412 33.51 1.49 -4.60
CA THR A 412 34.52 2.32 -5.24
C THR A 412 35.63 1.43 -5.78
N ILE A 413 35.96 1.56 -7.07
CA ILE A 413 37.08 0.82 -7.68
C ILE A 413 37.97 1.77 -8.49
N GLU A 414 39.25 1.81 -8.14
CA GLU A 414 40.28 2.60 -8.79
C GLU A 414 41.46 1.71 -9.19
N PRO A 415 42.10 1.90 -10.36
CA PRO A 415 43.38 1.28 -10.65
C PRO A 415 44.40 1.60 -9.55
N ALA A 416 45.17 0.61 -9.13
CA ALA A 416 46.28 0.82 -8.21
C ALA A 416 47.48 1.40 -8.97
N GLU A 417 48.08 2.47 -8.43
CA GLU A 417 49.28 3.11 -9.00
C GLU A 417 50.53 2.22 -8.98
#